data_AF-A0A2E5DVP9-F1
#
_entry.id   AF-A0A2E5DVP9-F1
#
_cell.length_a   1.000
_cell.length_b   1.000
_cell.length_c   1.000
_cell.angle_alpha   90.00
_cell.angle_beta   90.00
_cell.angle_gamma   90.00
#
_symmetry.space_group_name_H-M   'P 1'
#
loop_
_entity.id
_entity.type
_entity.pdbx_description
1 polymer ?
#
loop_
_entity_poly.entity_id
_entity_poly.type
_entity_poly.pdbx_seq_one_letter_code
_entity_poly.pdbx_strand_id
1 'polypeptide(L)'
;MTEQTHATPQDQNDDQENMYSAVGHLSTQLAAIERFVSRRFDEISMEINATSQQVDMAEEGIINKFSDILEVLKAISFSGDGKTPANAGVELDAVVDITEDATNRILDAASRSSELISSTDWTNEAERQQKLDDISLAMDEITIACSFQDITGQRIRTTLENLREIEDRLNNALEKMGIVVEVADPAENQSDTSSQGDIDALFD
;
A
#
# COMPACT_ATOMS: atom_id res chain seq x y z
N MET A 1 -83.92 -32.12 38.56
CA MET A 1 -82.99 -32.58 37.50
C MET A 1 -81.86 -31.58 37.47
N THR A 2 -80.89 -31.79 38.36
CA THR A 2 -79.61 -31.09 38.43
C THR A 2 -78.76 -31.95 39.37
N GLU A 3 -78.12 -32.97 38.80
CA GLU A 3 -77.04 -33.68 39.48
C GLU A 3 -75.94 -32.67 39.77
N GLN A 4 -75.72 -32.37 41.04
CA GLN A 4 -74.55 -31.61 41.48
C GLN A 4 -73.69 -32.58 42.28
N THR A 5 -72.73 -33.14 41.57
CA THR A 5 -71.73 -34.12 42.02
C THR A 5 -71.00 -33.57 43.23
N HIS A 6 -71.30 -34.13 44.40
CA HIS A 6 -70.64 -33.77 45.64
C HIS A 6 -69.30 -34.51 45.67
N ALA A 7 -68.19 -33.80 45.47
CA ALA A 7 -66.85 -34.37 45.58
C ALA A 7 -66.67 -34.93 47.01
N THR A 8 -66.42 -36.23 47.10
CA THR A 8 -66.25 -36.98 48.35
C THR A 8 -64.97 -36.51 49.07
N PRO A 9 -64.86 -36.56 50.41
CA PRO A 9 -63.68 -36.08 51.16
C PRO A 9 -62.33 -36.73 50.79
N GLN A 10 -62.35 -37.87 50.09
CA GLN A 10 -61.16 -38.51 49.51
C GLN A 10 -60.63 -37.76 48.27
N ASP A 11 -61.51 -37.19 47.45
CA ASP A 11 -61.17 -36.48 46.20
C ASP A 11 -60.41 -35.16 46.49
N GLN A 12 -60.79 -34.46 47.57
CA GLN A 12 -60.11 -33.25 48.04
C GLN A 12 -58.74 -33.53 48.70
N ASN A 13 -58.55 -34.70 49.30
CA ASN A 13 -57.28 -35.11 49.89
C ASN A 13 -56.29 -35.52 48.78
N ASP A 14 -56.75 -36.25 47.76
CA ASP A 14 -55.94 -36.63 46.60
C ASP A 14 -55.50 -35.38 45.81
N ASP A 15 -56.36 -34.38 45.63
CA ASP A 15 -56.00 -33.11 44.97
C ASP A 15 -54.98 -32.29 45.78
N GLN A 16 -55.10 -32.25 47.12
CA GLN A 16 -54.10 -31.59 47.98
C GLN A 16 -52.76 -32.32 47.95
N GLU A 17 -52.76 -33.65 48.04
CA GLU A 17 -51.54 -34.47 48.01
C GLU A 17 -50.82 -34.36 46.66
N ASN A 18 -51.59 -34.33 45.56
CA ASN A 18 -51.08 -34.11 44.22
C ASN A 18 -50.46 -32.69 44.06
N MET A 19 -51.10 -31.66 44.64
CA MET A 19 -50.56 -30.29 44.65
C MET A 19 -49.29 -30.14 45.51
N TYR A 20 -49.21 -30.78 46.67
CA TYR A 20 -47.98 -30.82 47.47
C TYR A 20 -46.85 -31.55 46.75
N SER A 21 -47.15 -32.64 46.04
CA SER A 21 -46.16 -33.34 45.21
C SER A 21 -45.65 -32.44 44.07
N ALA A 22 -46.55 -31.71 43.40
CA ALA A 22 -46.20 -30.80 42.31
C ALA A 22 -45.29 -29.65 42.78
N VAL A 23 -45.58 -29.07 43.95
CA VAL A 23 -44.73 -28.04 44.58
C VAL A 23 -43.37 -28.62 44.98
N GLY A 24 -43.33 -29.84 45.52
CA GLY A 24 -42.08 -30.55 45.83
C GLY A 24 -41.22 -30.81 44.59
N HIS A 25 -41.84 -31.21 43.48
CA HIS A 25 -41.18 -31.37 42.19
C HIS A 25 -40.62 -30.05 41.65
N LEU A 26 -41.40 -28.96 41.75
CA LEU A 26 -40.97 -27.61 41.33
C LEU A 26 -39.79 -27.09 42.16
N SER A 27 -39.82 -27.27 43.48
CA SER A 27 -38.71 -26.92 44.36
C SER A 27 -37.44 -27.70 44.01
N THR A 28 -37.59 -28.98 43.65
CA THR A 28 -36.45 -29.83 43.26
C THR A 28 -35.86 -29.39 41.92
N GLN A 29 -36.72 -29.04 40.95
CA GLN A 29 -36.28 -28.48 39.66
C GLN A 29 -35.59 -27.12 39.83
N LEU A 30 -36.13 -26.23 40.67
CA LEU A 30 -35.50 -24.94 40.98
C LEU A 30 -34.11 -25.11 41.60
N ALA A 31 -33.95 -26.05 42.53
CA ALA A 31 -32.64 -26.36 43.11
C ALA A 31 -31.65 -26.95 42.08
N ALA A 32 -32.14 -27.72 41.11
CA ALA A 32 -31.32 -28.22 40.01
C ALA A 32 -30.89 -27.08 39.08
N ILE A 33 -31.79 -26.15 38.77
CA ILE A 33 -31.49 -24.95 37.96
C ILE A 33 -30.49 -24.05 38.70
N GLU A 34 -30.66 -23.80 39.99
CA GLU A 34 -29.72 -23.00 40.79
C GLU A 34 -28.30 -23.58 40.73
N ARG A 35 -28.15 -24.89 40.93
CA ARG A 35 -26.85 -25.56 40.81
C ARG A 35 -26.28 -25.50 39.40
N PHE A 36 -27.13 -25.68 38.39
CA PHE A 36 -26.72 -25.58 36.99
C PHE A 36 -26.22 -24.17 36.66
N VAL A 37 -26.98 -23.14 37.06
CA VAL A 37 -26.66 -21.73 36.84
C VAL A 37 -25.36 -21.36 37.56
N SER A 38 -25.20 -21.74 38.83
CA SER A 38 -23.97 -21.46 39.58
C SER A 38 -22.75 -22.07 38.91
N ARG A 39 -22.83 -23.34 38.50
CA ARG A 39 -21.73 -24.01 37.79
C ARG A 39 -21.43 -23.37 36.44
N ARG A 40 -22.45 -22.89 35.73
CA ARG A 40 -22.30 -22.21 34.46
C ARG A 40 -21.67 -20.82 34.62
N PHE A 41 -22.00 -20.09 35.68
CA PHE A 41 -21.36 -18.81 36.00
C PHE A 41 -19.89 -18.97 36.34
N ASP A 42 -19.53 -20.01 37.09
CA ASP A 42 -18.12 -20.30 37.41
C ASP A 42 -17.32 -20.61 36.14
N GLU A 43 -17.88 -21.44 35.26
CA GLU A 43 -17.26 -21.84 33.99
C GLU A 43 -17.10 -20.64 33.03
N ILE A 44 -18.16 -19.85 32.85
CA ILE A 44 -18.11 -18.63 32.02
C ILE A 44 -17.12 -17.62 32.60
N SER A 45 -17.05 -17.47 33.93
CA SER A 45 -16.10 -16.54 34.55
C SER A 45 -14.65 -16.95 34.30
N MET A 46 -14.36 -18.25 34.36
CA MET A 46 -13.04 -18.79 34.01
C MET A 46 -12.73 -18.58 32.53
N GLU A 47 -13.69 -18.85 31.65
CA GLU A 47 -13.53 -18.68 30.20
C GLU A 47 -13.32 -17.21 29.82
N ILE A 48 -14.13 -16.29 30.36
CA ILE A 48 -13.97 -14.84 30.16
C ILE A 48 -12.60 -14.36 30.63
N ASN A 49 -12.13 -14.80 31.80
CA ASN A 49 -10.82 -14.41 32.30
C ASN A 49 -9.69 -14.92 31.39
N ALA A 50 -9.80 -16.17 30.91
CA ALA A 50 -8.85 -16.72 29.95
C ALA A 50 -8.88 -15.96 28.60
N THR A 51 -10.07 -15.60 28.10
CA THR A 51 -10.22 -14.79 26.89
C THR A 51 -9.66 -13.38 27.09
N SER A 52 -9.90 -12.74 28.24
CA SER A 52 -9.34 -11.42 28.56
C SER A 52 -7.82 -11.44 28.50
N GLN A 53 -7.17 -12.45 29.11
CA GLN A 53 -5.72 -12.60 29.03
C GLN A 53 -5.23 -12.84 27.61
N GLN A 54 -5.94 -13.63 26.80
CA GLN A 54 -5.57 -13.84 25.40
C GLN A 54 -5.65 -12.55 24.59
N VAL A 55 -6.67 -11.72 24.85
CA VAL A 55 -6.82 -10.40 24.20
C VAL A 55 -5.69 -9.47 24.61
N ASP A 56 -5.36 -9.40 25.90
CA ASP A 56 -4.27 -8.56 26.41
C ASP A 56 -2.92 -8.98 25.78
N MET A 57 -2.65 -10.28 25.72
CA MET A 57 -1.44 -10.82 25.07
C MET A 57 -1.40 -10.53 23.56
N ALA A 58 -2.56 -10.59 22.88
CA ALA A 58 -2.65 -10.23 21.46
C ALA A 58 -2.43 -8.73 21.24
N GLU A 59 -2.96 -7.88 22.12
CA GLU A 59 -2.79 -6.43 22.07
C GLU A 59 -1.32 -6.04 22.25
N GLU A 60 -0.64 -6.60 23.26
CA GLU A 60 0.80 -6.41 23.44
C GLU A 60 1.60 -6.88 22.22
N GLY A 61 1.24 -8.03 21.65
CA GLY A 61 1.86 -8.55 20.43
C GLY A 61 1.72 -7.61 19.23
N ILE A 62 0.54 -7.00 19.05
CA ILE A 62 0.28 -6.03 17.97
C ILE A 62 1.07 -4.75 18.20
N ILE A 63 1.09 -4.22 19.43
CA ILE A 63 1.83 -2.99 19.77
C ILE A 63 3.31 -3.17 19.50
N ASN A 64 3.90 -4.30 19.93
CA ASN A 64 5.31 -4.59 19.68
C ASN A 64 5.62 -4.65 18.18
N LYS A 65 4.80 -5.35 17.39
CA LYS A 65 4.96 -5.38 15.93
C LYS A 65 4.83 -4.01 15.28
N PHE A 66 3.89 -3.17 15.73
CA PHE A 66 3.75 -1.80 15.23
C PHE A 66 4.97 -0.94 15.58
N SER A 67 5.53 -1.12 16.77
CA SER A 67 6.75 -0.43 17.21
C SER A 67 7.94 -0.82 16.32
N ASP A 68 8.10 -2.11 16.02
CA ASP A 68 9.14 -2.62 15.12
C ASP A 68 8.98 -2.07 13.69
N ILE A 69 7.75 -1.98 13.18
CA ILE A 69 7.45 -1.35 11.88
C ILE A 69 7.91 0.11 11.88
N LEU A 70 7.55 0.87 12.92
CA LEU A 70 7.91 2.28 13.01
C LEU A 70 9.43 2.47 13.12
N GLU A 71 10.14 1.58 13.82
CA GLU A 71 11.60 1.60 13.89
C GLU A 71 12.25 1.33 12.53
N VAL A 72 11.78 0.31 11.82
CA VAL A 72 12.27 -0.02 10.47
C VAL A 72 11.95 1.13 9.50
N LEU A 73 10.73 1.65 9.48
CA LEU A 73 10.34 2.78 8.65
C LEU A 73 11.21 4.00 8.93
N LYS A 74 11.50 4.28 10.21
CA LYS A 74 12.37 5.37 10.59
C LYS A 74 13.80 5.16 10.10
N ALA A 75 14.34 3.94 10.22
CA ALA A 75 15.66 3.58 9.72
C ALA A 75 15.78 3.62 8.19
N ILE A 76 14.71 3.29 7.47
CA ILE A 76 14.62 3.41 6.01
C ILE A 76 14.49 4.89 5.60
N SER A 77 13.69 5.67 6.32
CA SER A 77 13.52 7.11 6.04
C SER A 77 14.76 7.94 6.38
N PHE A 78 15.62 7.42 7.26
CA PHE A 78 16.80 8.10 7.79
C PHE A 78 18.06 7.26 7.54
N SER A 79 18.38 6.96 6.28
CA SER A 79 19.73 6.57 5.93
C SER A 79 20.59 7.83 5.80
N GLY A 80 21.57 8.00 6.68
CA GLY A 80 22.49 9.14 6.71
C GLY A 80 23.41 9.26 5.48
N ASP A 81 23.17 8.48 4.43
CA ASP A 81 23.86 8.50 3.14
C ASP A 81 23.15 9.38 2.09
N GLY A 82 21.98 9.96 2.43
CA GLY A 82 21.22 10.80 1.50
C GLY A 82 20.44 10.02 0.44
N LYS A 83 20.27 8.70 0.58
CA LYS A 83 19.43 7.87 -0.29
C LYS A 83 18.04 7.59 0.31
N THR A 84 17.51 8.55 1.06
CA THR A 84 16.20 8.40 1.68
C THR A 84 15.09 8.44 0.62
N PRO A 85 13.88 7.90 0.89
CA PRO A 85 12.73 8.08 0.02
C PRO A 85 12.41 9.56 -0.26
N ALA A 86 12.66 10.44 0.72
CA ALA A 86 12.53 11.88 0.56
C ALA A 86 13.55 12.44 -0.45
N ASN A 87 14.78 11.92 -0.43
CA ASN A 87 15.81 12.28 -1.41
C ASN A 87 15.52 11.73 -2.80
N ALA A 88 14.94 10.52 -2.92
CA ALA A 88 14.53 9.98 -4.21
C ALA A 88 13.45 10.85 -4.89
N GLY A 89 12.49 11.38 -4.12
CA GLY A 89 11.52 12.35 -4.63
C GLY A 89 12.17 13.65 -5.11
N VAL A 90 13.06 14.23 -4.31
CA VAL A 90 13.82 15.44 -4.68
C VAL A 90 14.70 15.22 -5.91
N GLU A 91 15.31 14.04 -6.02
CA GLU A 91 16.14 13.69 -7.16
C GLU A 91 15.31 13.51 -8.44
N LEU A 92 14.11 12.92 -8.33
CA LEU A 92 13.17 12.82 -9.45
C LEU A 92 12.65 14.19 -9.90
N ASP A 93 12.32 15.09 -8.97
CA ASP A 93 11.94 16.48 -9.30
C ASP A 93 13.09 17.20 -10.01
N ALA A 94 14.32 17.08 -9.53
CA ALA A 94 15.49 17.67 -10.19
C ALA A 94 15.75 17.09 -11.59
N VAL A 95 15.42 15.82 -11.81
CA VAL A 95 15.47 15.19 -13.14
C VAL A 95 14.40 15.80 -14.05
N VAL A 96 13.18 16.02 -13.56
CA VAL A 96 12.11 16.65 -14.34
C VAL A 96 12.52 18.06 -14.77
N ASP A 97 13.04 18.87 -13.84
CA ASP A 97 13.49 20.23 -14.13
C ASP A 97 14.59 20.27 -15.21
N ILE A 98 15.59 19.38 -15.11
CA ILE A 98 16.67 19.29 -16.10
C ILE A 98 16.15 18.81 -17.45
N THR A 99 15.17 17.90 -17.46
CA THR A 99 14.55 17.41 -18.69
C THR A 99 13.77 18.52 -19.38
N GLU A 100 13.03 19.32 -18.62
CA GLU A 100 12.29 20.47 -19.13
C GLU A 100 13.25 21.52 -19.71
N ASP A 101 14.32 21.87 -19.00
CA ASP A 101 15.34 22.81 -19.49
C ASP A 101 16.00 22.31 -20.78
N ALA A 102 16.43 21.04 -20.80
CA ALA A 102 17.05 20.44 -21.99
C ALA A 102 16.08 20.45 -23.19
N THR A 103 14.79 20.14 -22.96
CA THR A 103 13.76 20.15 -23.99
C THR A 103 13.53 21.56 -24.54
N ASN A 104 13.41 22.56 -23.67
CA ASN A 104 13.25 23.95 -24.07
C ASN A 104 14.45 24.43 -24.91
N ARG A 105 15.68 24.11 -24.49
CA ARG A 105 16.89 24.46 -25.24
C ARG A 105 16.96 23.81 -26.62
N ILE A 106 16.55 22.55 -26.73
CA ILE A 106 16.46 21.86 -28.03
C ILE A 106 15.44 22.55 -28.94
N LEU A 107 14.25 22.85 -28.42
CA LEU A 107 13.18 23.51 -29.18
C LEU A 107 13.61 24.91 -29.63
N ASP A 108 14.22 25.70 -28.76
CA ASP A 108 14.71 27.05 -29.07
C ASP A 108 15.79 27.04 -30.15
N ALA A 109 16.77 26.13 -30.04
CA ALA A 109 17.83 25.99 -31.03
C ALA A 109 17.30 25.51 -32.39
N ALA A 110 16.32 24.60 -32.39
CA ALA A 110 15.66 24.13 -33.59
C ALA A 110 14.82 25.24 -34.26
N SER A 111 14.05 26.00 -33.47
CA SER A 111 13.27 27.15 -33.96
C SER A 111 14.19 28.23 -34.55
N ARG A 112 15.29 28.56 -33.85
CA ARG A 112 16.30 29.51 -34.34
C ARG A 112 16.91 29.04 -35.66
N SER A 113 17.24 27.74 -35.77
CA SER A 113 17.76 27.18 -37.03
C SER A 113 16.76 27.31 -38.18
N SER A 114 15.48 27.04 -37.93
CA SER A 114 14.42 27.19 -38.92
C SER A 114 14.24 28.65 -39.36
N GLU A 115 14.31 29.59 -38.42
CA GLU A 115 14.24 31.03 -38.70
C GLU A 115 15.46 31.50 -39.52
N LEU A 116 16.67 31.05 -39.18
CA LEU A 116 17.88 31.33 -39.96
C LEU A 116 17.73 30.81 -41.39
N ILE A 117 17.20 29.59 -41.58
CA ILE A 117 17.03 29.03 -42.92
C ILE A 117 16.01 29.82 -43.76
N SER A 118 14.90 30.23 -43.15
CA SER A 118 13.81 30.91 -43.85
C SER A 118 14.06 32.41 -44.11
N SER A 119 14.88 33.06 -43.28
CA SER A 119 15.20 34.49 -43.41
C SER A 119 16.43 34.78 -44.28
N THR A 120 17.22 33.77 -44.65
CA THR A 120 18.48 33.94 -45.38
C THR A 120 18.25 34.12 -46.89
N ASP A 121 18.85 35.15 -47.50
CA ASP A 121 19.02 35.24 -48.95
C ASP A 121 20.18 34.36 -49.42
N TRP A 122 19.85 33.15 -49.87
CA TRP A 122 20.82 32.16 -50.33
C TRP A 122 21.59 32.54 -51.61
N THR A 123 21.20 33.63 -52.28
CA THR A 123 21.88 34.12 -53.48
C THR A 123 23.10 34.98 -53.17
N ASN A 124 23.22 35.48 -51.93
CA ASN A 124 24.36 36.25 -51.46
C ASN A 124 25.40 35.35 -50.78
N GLU A 125 26.57 35.20 -51.42
CA GLU A 125 27.67 34.34 -50.97
C GLU A 125 28.15 34.65 -49.54
N ALA A 126 28.29 35.94 -49.20
CA ALA A 126 28.82 36.35 -47.89
C ALA A 126 27.80 36.10 -46.76
N GLU A 127 26.52 36.33 -47.04
CA GLU A 127 25.43 36.10 -46.09
C GLU A 127 25.17 34.60 -45.89
N ARG A 128 25.25 33.82 -46.98
CA ARG A 128 25.14 32.36 -46.93
C ARG A 128 26.17 31.72 -46.01
N GLN A 129 27.45 32.10 -46.12
CA GLN A 129 28.50 31.49 -45.31
C GLN A 129 28.29 31.76 -43.83
N GLN A 130 27.99 33.01 -43.46
CA GLN A 130 27.73 33.39 -42.08
C GLN A 130 26.51 32.63 -41.50
N LYS A 131 25.45 32.47 -42.29
CA LYS A 131 24.23 31.80 -41.84
C LYS A 131 24.40 30.28 -41.70
N LEU A 132 25.22 29.66 -42.55
CA LEU A 132 25.59 28.26 -42.39
C LEU A 132 26.38 28.03 -41.09
N ASP A 133 27.29 28.94 -40.75
CA ASP A 133 28.03 28.88 -39.48
C ASP A 133 27.09 29.03 -38.27
N ASP A 134 26.13 29.97 -38.32
CA ASP A 134 25.11 30.15 -37.28
C ASP A 134 24.21 28.90 -37.10
N ILE A 135 23.81 28.25 -38.20
CA ILE A 135 23.04 27.00 -38.17
C ILE A 135 23.88 25.86 -37.58
N SER A 136 25.15 25.75 -37.94
CA SER A 136 26.06 24.74 -37.38
C SER A 136 26.17 24.90 -35.86
N LEU A 137 26.29 26.14 -35.37
CA LEU A 137 26.34 26.42 -33.94
C LEU A 137 25.05 26.03 -33.21
N ALA A 138 23.89 26.24 -33.84
CA ALA A 138 22.61 25.80 -33.28
C ALA A 138 22.47 24.26 -33.26
N MET A 139 23.03 23.55 -34.24
CA MET A 139 23.09 22.07 -34.22
C MET A 139 24.02 21.52 -33.15
N ASP A 140 25.14 22.20 -32.88
CA ASP A 140 26.03 21.88 -31.77
C ASP A 140 25.32 22.08 -30.42
N GLU A 141 24.53 23.15 -30.27
CA GLU A 141 23.72 23.42 -29.09
C GLU A 141 22.69 22.31 -28.82
N ILE A 142 22.02 21.81 -29.86
CA ILE A 142 21.08 20.67 -29.76
C ILE A 142 21.84 19.41 -29.31
N THR A 143 23.00 19.13 -29.88
CA THR A 143 23.78 17.93 -29.57
C THR A 143 24.25 17.93 -28.12
N ILE A 144 24.68 19.09 -27.61
CA ILE A 144 25.07 19.26 -26.20
C ILE A 144 23.84 19.07 -25.30
N ALA A 145 22.70 19.67 -25.63
CA ALA A 145 21.46 19.53 -24.85
C ALA A 145 20.98 18.06 -24.78
N CYS A 146 21.01 17.32 -25.90
CA CYS A 146 20.70 15.90 -25.94
C CYS A 146 21.67 15.06 -25.09
N SER A 147 22.95 15.41 -25.05
CA SER A 147 23.93 14.71 -24.20
C SER A 147 23.60 14.84 -22.70
N PHE A 148 22.96 15.93 -22.27
CA PHE A 148 22.50 16.09 -20.88
C PHE A 148 21.25 15.25 -20.57
N GLN A 149 20.46 14.89 -21.58
CA GLN A 149 19.33 13.98 -21.43
C GLN A 149 19.80 12.55 -21.08
N ASP A 150 20.96 12.09 -21.56
CA ASP A 150 21.51 10.79 -21.19
C ASP A 150 21.89 10.73 -19.69
N ILE A 151 22.52 11.79 -19.17
CA ILE A 151 22.83 11.92 -17.73
C ILE A 151 21.54 11.85 -16.90
N THR A 152 20.46 12.44 -17.42
CA THR A 152 19.15 12.40 -16.79
C THR A 152 18.57 10.97 -16.74
N GLY A 153 18.72 10.20 -17.82
CA GLY A 153 18.34 8.78 -17.85
C GLY A 153 19.13 7.92 -16.85
N GLN A 154 20.43 8.20 -16.69
CA GLN A 154 21.26 7.54 -15.67
C GLN A 154 20.77 7.87 -14.25
N ARG A 155 20.46 9.14 -13.96
CA ARG A 155 19.93 9.56 -12.65
C ARG A 155 18.58 8.94 -12.31
N ILE A 156 17.67 8.84 -13.28
CA ILE A 156 16.39 8.13 -13.10
C ILE A 156 16.65 6.67 -12.70
N ARG A 157 17.54 5.98 -13.42
CA ARG A 157 17.86 4.58 -13.15
C ARG A 157 18.41 4.38 -11.74
N THR A 158 19.35 5.23 -11.33
CA THR A 158 19.89 5.19 -9.95
C THR A 158 18.82 5.47 -8.90
N THR A 159 17.90 6.41 -9.16
CA THR A 159 16.80 6.72 -8.24
C THR A 159 15.83 5.55 -8.10
N LEU A 160 15.48 4.90 -9.21
CA LEU A 160 14.64 3.71 -9.23
C LEU A 160 15.30 2.52 -8.51
N GLU A 161 16.60 2.32 -8.70
CA GLU A 161 17.36 1.30 -7.97
C GLU A 161 17.34 1.55 -6.46
N ASN A 162 17.52 2.80 -6.02
CA ASN A 162 17.42 3.14 -4.59
C ASN A 162 16.01 2.89 -4.04
N LEU A 163 14.94 3.21 -4.80
CA LEU A 163 13.55 2.92 -4.40
C LEU A 163 13.28 1.41 -4.29
N ARG A 164 13.81 0.60 -5.22
CA ARG A 164 13.72 -0.87 -5.15
C ARG A 164 14.44 -1.43 -3.93
N GLU A 165 15.61 -0.90 -3.59
CA GLU A 165 16.34 -1.30 -2.39
C GLU A 165 15.52 -1.00 -1.11
N ILE A 166 14.86 0.16 -1.07
CA ILE A 166 13.96 0.54 0.02
C ILE A 166 12.77 -0.44 0.11
N GLU A 167 12.15 -0.75 -1.03
CA GLU A 167 11.04 -1.69 -1.12
C GLU A 167 11.43 -3.09 -0.65
N ASP A 168 12.56 -3.63 -1.11
CA ASP A 168 13.09 -4.93 -0.69
C ASP A 168 13.34 -4.97 0.82
N ARG A 169 13.92 -3.90 1.39
CA ARG A 169 14.15 -3.80 2.84
C ARG A 169 12.85 -3.76 3.63
N LEU A 170 11.82 -3.11 3.09
CA LEU A 170 10.50 -3.02 3.70
C LEU A 170 9.77 -4.36 3.63
N ASN A 171 9.79 -5.04 2.48
CA ASN A 171 9.26 -6.38 2.29
C ASN A 171 9.93 -7.41 3.22
N ASN A 172 11.26 -7.41 3.30
CA ASN A 172 12.01 -8.26 4.23
C ASN A 172 11.64 -8.02 5.70
N ALA A 173 11.37 -6.77 6.07
CA ALA A 173 10.94 -6.44 7.43
C ALA A 173 9.52 -6.94 7.71
N LEU A 174 8.60 -6.77 6.77
CA LEU A 174 7.23 -7.27 6.86
C LEU A 174 7.17 -8.80 6.93
N GLU A 175 7.99 -9.49 6.13
CA GLU A 175 8.09 -10.95 6.12
C GLU A 175 8.57 -11.49 7.48
N LYS A 176 9.61 -10.88 8.08
CA LYS A 176 10.08 -11.23 9.43
C LYS A 176 8.99 -11.11 10.50
N MET A 177 7.98 -10.27 10.27
CA MET A 177 6.86 -10.06 11.18
C MET A 177 5.65 -10.95 10.89
N GLY A 178 5.71 -11.77 9.83
CA GLY A 178 4.65 -12.66 9.38
C GLY A 178 3.51 -11.96 8.65
N ILE A 179 3.75 -10.74 8.15
CA ILE A 179 2.80 -10.01 7.30
C ILE A 179 3.22 -10.26 5.87
N VAL A 180 2.48 -11.11 5.15
CA VAL A 180 2.65 -11.28 3.72
C VAL A 180 1.87 -10.16 3.03
N VAL A 181 2.57 -9.17 2.51
CA VAL A 181 1.99 -8.22 1.57
C VAL A 181 2.16 -8.83 0.18
N GLU A 182 1.05 -9.19 -0.46
CA GLU A 182 1.06 -9.41 -1.91
C GLU A 182 1.28 -8.04 -2.57
N VAL A 183 2.54 -7.72 -2.84
CA VAL A 183 2.88 -6.60 -3.71
C VAL A 183 2.65 -7.11 -5.13
N ALA A 184 1.67 -6.52 -5.83
CA ALA A 184 1.49 -6.78 -7.25
C ALA A 184 2.75 -6.27 -7.98
N ASP A 185 3.51 -7.20 -8.55
CA ASP A 185 4.75 -6.90 -9.26
C ASP A 185 4.44 -5.97 -10.46
N PRO A 186 4.94 -4.73 -10.49
CA PRO A 186 4.77 -3.86 -11.64
C PRO A 186 5.50 -4.40 -12.89
N ALA A 187 6.40 -5.37 -12.72
CA ALA A 187 7.17 -5.95 -13.82
C ALA A 187 6.33 -6.79 -14.79
N GLU A 188 5.09 -7.17 -14.45
CA GLU A 188 4.17 -7.84 -15.38
C GLU A 188 3.58 -6.89 -16.44
N ASN A 189 3.83 -5.57 -16.33
CA ASN A 189 3.38 -4.58 -17.31
C ASN A 189 4.53 -3.97 -18.14
N GLN A 190 5.66 -4.67 -18.24
CA GLN A 190 6.60 -4.45 -19.35
C GLN A 190 6.08 -5.14 -20.61
N SER A 191 4.94 -4.66 -21.13
CA SER A 191 4.64 -4.87 -22.54
C SER A 191 5.59 -4.00 -23.35
N ASP A 192 6.56 -4.64 -24.00
CA ASP A 192 7.21 -4.18 -25.22
C ASP A 192 7.39 -2.65 -25.34
N THR A 193 8.30 -2.07 -24.55
CA THR A 193 8.98 -0.87 -25.07
C THR A 193 9.88 -1.36 -26.18
N SER A 194 9.33 -1.32 -27.40
CA SER A 194 9.95 -1.60 -28.70
C SER A 194 11.47 -1.56 -28.61
N SER A 195 12.09 -2.72 -28.78
CA SER A 195 13.53 -2.79 -28.86
C SER A 195 13.98 -1.92 -30.05
N GLN A 196 15.16 -1.31 -29.97
CA GLN A 196 15.70 -0.48 -31.06
C GLN A 196 15.70 -1.24 -32.41
N GLY A 197 15.80 -2.56 -32.38
CA GLY A 197 15.69 -3.41 -33.58
C GLY A 197 14.30 -3.44 -34.21
N ASP A 198 13.23 -3.26 -33.44
CA ASP A 198 11.85 -3.19 -33.95
C ASP A 198 11.56 -1.83 -34.60
N ILE A 199 12.23 -0.77 -34.13
CA ILE A 199 12.15 0.58 -34.71
C ILE A 199 12.93 0.64 -36.03
N ASP A 200 14.11 0.05 -36.08
CA ASP A 200 14.95 0.03 -37.29
C ASP A 200 14.29 -0.78 -38.43
N ALA A 201 13.56 -1.85 -38.10
CA ALA A 201 12.80 -2.66 -39.05
C ALA A 201 11.56 -1.96 -39.66
N LEU A 202 11.17 -0.80 -39.13
CA LEU A 202 10.02 -0.02 -39.59
C LEU A 202 10.37 0.98 -40.71
N PHE A 203 11.67 1.22 -40.94
CA PHE A 203 12.18 2.19 -41.91
C PHE A 203 13.01 1.57 -43.05
N ASP A 204 13.20 0.24 -43.04
CA ASP A 204 13.74 -0.56 -44.16
C ASP A 204 12.62 -1.11 -45.06
#